data_AF-A0A7X9Q5N3-F1
#
_entry.id   AF-A0A7X9Q5N3-F1
#
_cell.length_a   1.000
_cell.length_b   1.000
_cell.length_c   1.000
_cell.angle_alpha   90.00
_cell.angle_beta   90.00
_cell.angle_gamma   90.00
#
_symmetry.space_group_name_H-M   'P 1'
#
loop_
_entity.id
_entity.type
_entity.pdbx_description
1 polymer ?
#
loop_
_entity_poly.entity_id
_entity_poly.type
_entity_poly.pdbx_seq_one_letter_code
_entity_poly.pdbx_strand_id
1 'polypeptide(L)'
;MSKIINLFVAFAVLIFFNACKTGNQSLKLPLEPTQHTVLWEISGKNLKQPSYIFGTFHLMCKEDIVFSENLKKALAGSKKLYLEMDLDNLSNTMGALFCMNMNGNKTLNEFYTPEEYKRIETYFKDSLKMPFTMFNKVKPLMLESMLYPKLMQCKTLSGVEEGLMKLSKEQNKEVEGFETIQFQCAVFDSVPYETQAKGLLRTLDSIASYKKAFQEMLNLYKSQQLGLLD
;
A
#
# COMPACT_ATOMS: atom_id res chain seq x y z
N MET A 1 -77.78 6.99 -25.22
CA MET A 1 -76.77 7.94 -24.73
C MET A 1 -76.97 8.08 -23.23
N SER A 2 -75.90 7.92 -22.44
CA SER A 2 -75.87 7.66 -20.99
C SER A 2 -75.81 6.17 -20.61
N LYS A 3 -74.84 5.86 -19.72
CA LYS A 3 -74.49 4.59 -19.08
C LYS A 3 -73.39 3.69 -19.69
N ILE A 4 -72.31 4.28 -20.22
CA ILE A 4 -71.00 3.58 -20.39
C ILE A 4 -69.86 4.27 -19.59
N ILE A 5 -70.18 5.30 -18.80
CA ILE A 5 -69.21 6.01 -17.96
C ILE A 5 -69.46 5.55 -16.52
N ASN A 6 -68.97 4.38 -16.12
CA ASN A 6 -68.83 3.96 -14.72
C ASN A 6 -68.06 2.63 -14.52
N LEU A 7 -67.13 2.28 -15.42
CA LEU A 7 -66.34 1.05 -15.29
C LEU A 7 -64.82 1.25 -15.45
N PHE A 8 -64.32 2.48 -15.32
CA PHE A 8 -62.89 2.77 -15.46
C PHE A 8 -62.26 3.60 -14.33
N VAL A 9 -62.98 3.85 -13.23
CA VAL A 9 -62.47 4.67 -12.10
C VAL A 9 -62.19 3.86 -10.82
N ALA A 10 -62.47 2.56 -10.80
CA ALA A 10 -62.33 1.72 -9.59
C ALA A 10 -61.04 0.87 -9.52
N PHE A 11 -60.04 1.09 -10.38
CA PHE A 11 -58.80 0.29 -10.40
C PHE A 11 -57.50 1.12 -10.38
N ALA A 12 -57.54 2.31 -9.78
CA ALA A 12 -56.40 3.24 -9.76
C ALA A 12 -55.92 3.65 -8.35
N VAL A 13 -56.29 2.92 -7.30
CA VAL A 13 -55.83 3.21 -5.92
C VAL A 13 -55.53 1.91 -5.20
N LEU A 14 -54.36 1.31 -5.46
CA LEU A 14 -53.70 0.30 -4.59
C LEU A 14 -52.29 -0.07 -5.08
N ILE A 15 -51.48 0.92 -5.48
CA ILE A 15 -50.03 0.74 -5.65
C ILE A 15 -49.31 1.90 -4.95
N PHE A 16 -49.45 1.96 -3.63
CA PHE A 16 -48.51 2.65 -2.76
C PHE A 16 -48.25 1.74 -1.57
N PHE A 17 -46.98 1.65 -1.16
CA PHE A 17 -46.40 0.77 -0.14
C PHE A 17 -45.99 -0.63 -0.60
N ASN A 18 -44.92 -0.72 -1.40
CA ASN A 18 -43.85 -1.72 -1.19
C ASN A 18 -42.63 -1.48 -2.09
N ALA A 19 -42.05 -0.28 -2.04
CA ALA A 19 -40.75 -0.01 -2.66
C ALA A 19 -39.96 1.09 -1.92
N CYS A 20 -39.76 0.92 -0.62
CA CYS A 20 -38.67 1.57 0.11
C CYS A 20 -38.32 0.75 1.36
N LYS A 21 -37.74 -0.42 1.12
CA LYS A 21 -36.77 -1.01 2.03
C LYS A 21 -35.46 -1.18 1.29
N THR A 22 -34.90 -0.10 0.76
CA THR A 22 -33.44 0.04 0.69
C THR A 22 -32.97 0.24 2.12
N GLY A 23 -33.05 -0.84 2.91
CA GLY A 23 -32.33 -0.90 4.16
C GLY A 23 -30.87 -0.71 3.81
N ASN A 24 -30.23 0.29 4.40
CA ASN A 24 -28.80 0.29 4.62
C ASN A 24 -28.47 -0.99 5.41
N GLN A 25 -28.41 -2.14 4.75
CA GLN A 25 -27.68 -3.28 5.26
C GLN A 25 -26.23 -2.87 5.16
N SER A 26 -25.71 -2.26 6.22
CA SER A 26 -24.28 -2.17 6.44
C SER A 26 -23.74 -3.59 6.24
N LEU A 27 -22.85 -3.77 5.27
CA LEU A 27 -22.13 -5.02 5.07
C LEU A 27 -21.42 -5.33 6.39
N LYS A 28 -21.98 -6.23 7.20
CA LYS A 28 -21.32 -6.69 8.42
C LYS A 28 -20.42 -7.85 8.01
N LEU A 29 -19.11 -7.64 8.10
CA LEU A 29 -18.16 -8.74 7.95
C LEU A 29 -18.32 -9.70 9.14
N PRO A 30 -18.16 -11.02 8.94
CA PRO A 30 -18.11 -11.96 10.05
C PRO A 30 -16.99 -11.56 11.03
N LEU A 31 -17.34 -11.29 12.28
CA LEU A 31 -16.40 -10.95 13.34
C LEU A 31 -15.96 -12.23 14.04
N GLU A 32 -14.83 -12.79 13.64
CA GLU A 32 -14.11 -13.75 14.46
C GLU A 32 -13.18 -12.96 15.39
N PRO A 33 -13.31 -13.07 16.73
CA PRO A 33 -12.43 -12.41 17.68
C PRO A 33 -11.07 -13.12 17.65
N THR A 34 -10.29 -12.84 16.62
CA THR A 34 -8.91 -13.31 16.51
C THR A 34 -7.98 -12.11 16.45
N GLN A 35 -6.82 -12.22 17.08
CA GLN A 35 -5.70 -11.31 16.89
C GLN A 35 -5.06 -11.47 15.50
N HIS A 36 -5.66 -12.28 14.61
CA HIS A 36 -5.13 -12.65 13.30
C HIS A 36 -5.90 -11.94 12.19
N THR A 37 -5.64 -10.65 12.02
CA THR A 37 -6.24 -9.88 10.93
C THR A 37 -5.29 -8.80 10.43
N VAL A 38 -5.41 -8.52 9.14
CA VAL A 38 -4.87 -7.32 8.49
C VAL A 38 -5.98 -6.41 7.96
N LEU A 39 -7.25 -6.71 8.26
CA LEU A 39 -8.44 -5.96 7.85
C LEU A 39 -9.30 -5.61 9.07
N TRP A 40 -9.57 -4.33 9.26
CA TRP A 40 -10.43 -3.83 10.34
C TRP A 40 -11.58 -3.02 9.77
N GLU A 41 -12.79 -3.27 10.28
CA GLU A 41 -13.94 -2.41 10.06
C GLU A 41 -13.96 -1.30 11.13
N ILE A 42 -14.14 -0.06 10.69
CA ILE A 42 -14.37 1.11 11.52
C ILE A 42 -15.83 1.52 11.37
N SER A 43 -16.60 1.36 12.44
CA SER A 43 -18.01 1.76 12.50
C SER A 43 -18.34 2.45 13.83
N GLY A 44 -19.52 3.07 13.91
CA GLY A 44 -20.00 3.78 15.11
C GLY A 44 -19.77 5.30 15.09
N LYS A 45 -19.83 5.92 16.28
CA LYS A 45 -19.93 7.38 16.48
C LYS A 45 -21.02 7.99 15.57
N ASN A 46 -20.60 8.76 14.55
CA ASN A 46 -21.47 9.47 13.61
C ASN A 46 -21.27 9.00 12.16
N LEU A 47 -20.60 7.85 11.96
CA LEU A 47 -20.38 7.29 10.63
C LEU A 47 -21.70 6.75 10.05
N LYS A 48 -22.11 7.28 8.90
CA LYS A 48 -23.32 6.81 8.19
C LYS A 48 -23.11 5.43 7.53
N GLN A 49 -21.85 5.09 7.24
CA GLN A 49 -21.43 3.80 6.69
C GLN A 49 -20.05 3.45 7.26
N PRO A 50 -19.71 2.16 7.40
CA PRO A 50 -18.39 1.75 7.87
C PRO A 50 -17.29 2.21 6.92
N SER A 51 -16.10 2.40 7.47
CA SER A 51 -14.83 2.48 6.72
C SER A 51 -13.98 1.27 7.05
N TYR A 52 -12.94 0.99 6.28
CA TYR A 52 -12.06 -0.15 6.52
C TYR A 52 -10.61 0.28 6.50
N ILE A 53 -9.81 -0.24 7.42
CA ILE A 53 -8.36 -0.16 7.36
C ILE A 53 -7.84 -1.53 6.96
N PHE A 54 -6.94 -1.55 5.99
CA PHE A 54 -6.26 -2.74 5.56
C PHE A 54 -4.75 -2.50 5.62
N GLY A 55 -4.02 -3.33 6.35
CA GLY A 55 -2.57 -3.29 6.39
C GLY A 55 -2.01 -3.78 5.07
N THR A 56 -1.07 -3.03 4.49
CA THR A 56 -0.40 -3.40 3.24
C THR A 56 1.06 -3.75 3.50
N PHE A 57 1.69 -4.33 2.49
CA PHE A 57 3.11 -4.63 2.49
C PHE A 57 3.67 -4.26 1.12
N HIS A 58 4.59 -3.29 1.09
CA HIS A 58 5.03 -2.67 -0.15
C HIS A 58 5.72 -3.61 -1.13
N LEU A 59 6.32 -4.70 -0.62
CA LEU A 59 7.11 -5.60 -1.45
C LEU A 59 6.98 -7.06 -1.01
N MET A 60 6.34 -7.86 -1.84
CA MET A 60 6.14 -9.29 -1.64
C MET A 60 6.32 -10.07 -2.95
N CYS A 61 6.42 -11.39 -2.83
CA CYS A 61 6.25 -12.30 -3.97
C CYS A 61 4.87 -12.07 -4.56
N LYS A 62 4.76 -11.82 -5.87
CA LYS A 62 3.47 -11.57 -6.53
C LYS A 62 2.48 -12.72 -6.30
N GLU A 63 2.97 -13.94 -6.27
CA GLU A 63 2.16 -15.16 -6.07
C GLU A 63 1.60 -15.29 -4.65
N ASP A 64 2.21 -14.61 -3.67
CA ASP A 64 1.76 -14.59 -2.27
C ASP A 64 0.66 -13.52 -2.03
N ILE A 65 0.43 -12.61 -2.97
CA ILE A 65 -0.58 -11.55 -2.85
C ILE A 65 -1.96 -12.13 -3.16
N VAL A 66 -2.65 -12.57 -2.11
CA VAL A 66 -3.98 -13.15 -2.19
C VAL A 66 -4.96 -12.33 -1.35
N PHE A 67 -6.03 -11.85 -1.99
CA PHE A 67 -7.08 -11.09 -1.32
C PHE A 67 -8.23 -11.98 -0.88
N SER A 68 -8.57 -11.91 0.41
CA SER A 68 -9.71 -12.63 0.98
C SER A 68 -11.04 -12.13 0.41
N GLU A 69 -12.07 -12.97 0.46
CA GLU A 69 -13.42 -12.57 0.05
C GLU A 69 -13.97 -11.44 0.94
N ASN A 70 -13.56 -11.37 2.21
CA ASN A 70 -13.93 -10.27 3.10
C ASN A 70 -13.35 -8.94 2.63
N LEU A 71 -12.07 -8.90 2.24
CA LEU A 71 -11.46 -7.70 1.69
C LEU A 71 -12.09 -7.29 0.36
N LYS A 72 -12.34 -8.24 -0.55
CA LYS A 72 -13.02 -7.94 -1.83
C LYS A 72 -14.40 -7.33 -1.60
N LYS A 73 -15.18 -7.86 -0.64
CA LYS A 73 -16.49 -7.31 -0.26
C LYS A 73 -16.38 -5.93 0.39
N ALA A 74 -15.41 -5.74 1.29
CA ALA A 74 -15.16 -4.43 1.93
C ALA A 74 -14.79 -3.37 0.88
N LEU A 75 -13.90 -3.70 -0.06
CA LEU A 75 -13.53 -2.84 -1.17
C LEU A 75 -14.74 -2.53 -2.05
N ALA A 76 -15.48 -3.55 -2.49
CA ALA A 76 -16.68 -3.40 -3.31
C ALA A 76 -17.75 -2.50 -2.65
N GLY A 77 -17.96 -2.63 -1.34
CA GLY A 77 -18.88 -1.81 -0.55
C GLY A 77 -18.37 -0.40 -0.23
N SER A 78 -17.07 -0.13 -0.40
CA SER A 78 -16.47 1.18 -0.14
C SER A 78 -16.63 2.11 -1.35
N LYS A 79 -16.75 3.42 -1.11
CA LYS A 79 -16.93 4.41 -2.19
C LYS A 79 -15.63 4.70 -2.94
N LYS A 80 -14.52 4.78 -2.21
CA LYS A 80 -13.18 5.09 -2.72
C LYS A 80 -12.16 4.21 -2.01
N LEU A 81 -11.01 3.99 -2.65
CA LEU A 81 -9.82 3.45 -2.01
C LEU A 81 -8.89 4.62 -1.66
N TYR A 82 -8.42 4.68 -0.42
CA TYR A 82 -7.35 5.60 -0.03
C TYR A 82 -6.07 4.79 0.20
N LEU A 83 -4.98 5.20 -0.43
CA LEU A 83 -3.62 4.70 -0.19
C LEU A 83 -2.78 5.80 0.48
N GLU A 84 -1.53 5.50 0.81
CA GLU A 84 -0.59 6.52 1.31
C GLU A 84 -0.45 7.67 0.30
N MET A 85 -0.30 7.33 -0.98
CA MET A 85 -0.20 8.29 -2.08
C MET A 85 -1.10 7.86 -3.23
N ASP A 86 -1.62 8.85 -3.96
CA ASP A 86 -2.30 8.61 -5.23
C ASP A 86 -1.25 8.25 -6.29
N LEU A 87 -1.03 6.95 -6.48
CA LEU A 87 -0.09 6.41 -7.47
C LEU A 87 -0.66 6.39 -8.90
N ASP A 88 -1.95 6.68 -9.09
CA ASP A 88 -2.56 6.83 -10.42
C ASP A 88 -2.26 8.24 -11.00
N ASN A 89 -1.77 9.16 -10.16
CA ASN A 89 -1.37 10.51 -10.57
C ASN A 89 0.09 10.57 -11.05
N LEU A 90 0.28 10.95 -12.33
CA LEU A 90 1.61 11.08 -12.94
C LEU A 90 2.52 12.10 -12.22
N SER A 91 1.97 13.18 -11.66
CA SER A 91 2.75 14.17 -10.91
C SER A 91 3.37 13.57 -9.65
N ASN A 92 2.66 12.65 -8.98
CA ASN A 92 3.17 11.96 -7.80
C ASN A 92 4.30 10.99 -8.19
N THR A 93 4.11 10.22 -9.27
CA THR A 93 5.14 9.30 -9.77
C THR A 93 6.41 10.03 -10.20
N MET A 94 6.28 11.16 -10.88
CA MET A 94 7.43 12.00 -11.24
C MET A 94 8.08 12.63 -10.02
N GLY A 95 7.29 13.13 -9.07
CA GLY A 95 7.77 13.68 -7.80
C GLY A 95 8.59 12.66 -7.00
N ALA A 96 8.19 11.38 -7.03
CA ALA A 96 8.92 10.30 -6.37
C ALA A 96 10.33 10.11 -6.92
N LEU A 97 10.53 10.26 -8.23
CA LEU A 97 11.87 10.22 -8.82
C LEU A 97 12.75 11.39 -8.35
N PHE A 98 12.19 12.60 -8.23
CA PHE A 98 12.92 13.74 -7.66
C PHE A 98 13.27 13.52 -6.19
N CYS A 99 12.36 12.88 -5.46
CA CYS A 99 12.51 12.52 -4.06
C CYS A 99 13.71 11.62 -3.77
N MET A 100 14.17 10.85 -4.77
CA MET A 100 15.23 9.86 -4.58
C MET A 100 16.61 10.50 -4.34
N ASN A 101 16.84 11.72 -4.81
CA ASN A 101 18.14 12.37 -4.73
C ASN A 101 18.30 13.18 -3.45
N MET A 102 19.52 13.21 -2.92
CA MET A 102 19.90 14.07 -1.81
C MET A 102 19.81 15.55 -2.20
N ASN A 103 19.39 16.37 -1.25
CA ASN A 103 19.33 17.81 -1.39
C ASN A 103 20.74 18.44 -1.34
N GLY A 104 20.87 19.65 -1.91
CA GLY A 104 22.10 20.44 -1.80
C GLY A 104 23.28 19.94 -2.63
N ASN A 105 23.03 19.21 -3.73
CA ASN A 105 24.05 18.62 -4.62
C ASN A 105 25.04 17.67 -3.93
N LYS A 106 24.64 17.12 -2.78
CA LYS A 106 25.46 16.20 -2.02
C LYS A 106 25.73 14.91 -2.78
N THR A 107 26.86 14.30 -2.50
CA THR A 107 27.30 13.06 -3.12
C THR A 107 27.65 12.00 -2.09
N LEU A 108 27.54 10.73 -2.47
CA LEU A 108 27.83 9.60 -1.57
C LEU A 108 29.27 9.62 -1.04
N ASN A 109 30.21 10.16 -1.81
CA ASN A 109 31.62 10.32 -1.39
C ASN A 109 31.79 11.22 -0.15
N GLU A 110 30.81 12.06 0.18
CA GLU A 110 30.84 12.87 1.41
C GLU A 110 30.53 12.06 2.68
N PHE A 111 29.95 10.86 2.54
CA PHE A 111 29.41 10.08 3.65
C PHE A 111 30.11 8.74 3.89
N TYR A 112 31.03 8.37 3.00
CA TYR A 112 31.75 7.10 3.06
C TYR A 112 33.24 7.33 2.93
N THR A 113 34.01 6.56 3.69
CA THR A 113 35.43 6.37 3.42
C THR A 113 35.62 5.72 2.05
N PRO A 114 36.82 5.84 1.42
CA PRO A 114 37.09 5.17 0.15
C PRO A 114 36.85 3.66 0.19
N GLU A 115 37.13 3.04 1.34
CA GLU A 115 36.96 1.60 1.57
C GLU A 115 35.48 1.20 1.65
N GLU A 116 34.68 1.95 2.42
CA GLU A 116 33.22 1.75 2.51
C GLU A 116 32.54 1.97 1.16
N TYR A 117 32.89 3.05 0.46
CA TYR A 117 32.35 3.33 -0.88
C TYR A 117 32.66 2.17 -1.83
N LYS A 118 33.91 1.70 -1.84
CA LYS A 118 34.32 0.59 -2.70
C LYS A 118 33.57 -0.70 -2.39
N ARG A 119 33.31 -0.95 -1.11
CA ARG A 119 32.55 -2.11 -0.65
C ARG A 119 31.09 -2.05 -1.13
N ILE A 120 30.43 -0.90 -1.00
CA ILE A 120 29.06 -0.72 -1.49
C ILE A 120 29.01 -0.86 -3.02
N GLU A 121 29.94 -0.20 -3.73
CA GLU A 121 30.06 -0.30 -5.18
C GLU A 121 30.18 -1.76 -5.64
N THR A 122 31.06 -2.53 -4.98
CA THR A 122 31.28 -3.95 -5.29
C THR A 122 30.00 -4.75 -5.07
N TYR A 123 29.28 -4.51 -3.97
CA TYR A 123 28.02 -5.20 -3.71
C TYR A 123 26.96 -4.89 -4.78
N PHE A 124 26.76 -3.61 -5.13
CA PHE A 124 25.80 -3.20 -6.17
C PHE A 124 26.14 -3.82 -7.53
N LYS A 125 27.43 -3.83 -7.89
CA LYS A 125 27.90 -4.44 -9.14
C LYS A 125 27.70 -5.95 -9.15
N ASP A 126 28.14 -6.65 -8.10
CA ASP A 126 28.24 -8.10 -8.13
C ASP A 126 26.91 -8.77 -7.80
N SER A 127 26.17 -8.23 -6.83
CA SER A 127 24.92 -8.82 -6.35
C SER A 127 23.70 -8.24 -7.08
N LEU A 128 23.66 -6.92 -7.32
CA LEU A 128 22.51 -6.27 -7.98
C LEU A 128 22.69 -6.11 -9.49
N LYS A 129 23.91 -6.29 -10.02
CA LYS A 129 24.25 -6.06 -11.44
C LYS A 129 24.00 -4.62 -11.89
N MET A 130 24.17 -3.66 -10.98
CA MET A 130 23.98 -2.24 -11.23
C MET A 130 25.29 -1.46 -11.04
N PRO A 131 25.69 -0.58 -11.98
CA PRO A 131 26.85 0.28 -11.79
C PRO A 131 26.55 1.37 -10.75
N PHE A 132 27.33 1.38 -9.66
CA PHE A 132 27.06 2.24 -8.52
C PHE A 132 27.22 3.75 -8.81
N THR A 133 28.04 4.09 -9.81
CA THR A 133 28.28 5.48 -10.24
C THR A 133 27.00 6.22 -10.64
N MET A 134 25.96 5.51 -11.08
CA MET A 134 24.65 6.09 -11.42
C MET A 134 23.94 6.68 -10.20
N PHE A 135 24.30 6.23 -9.00
CA PHE A 135 23.59 6.53 -7.76
C PHE A 135 24.29 7.57 -6.89
N ASN A 136 25.35 8.23 -7.39
CA ASN A 136 26.19 9.10 -6.58
C ASN A 136 25.43 10.24 -5.87
N LYS A 137 24.24 10.62 -6.35
CA LYS A 137 23.37 11.64 -5.72
C LYS A 137 22.16 11.07 -5.00
N VAL A 138 21.93 9.76 -5.05
CA VAL A 138 20.76 9.11 -4.48
C VAL A 138 20.90 9.04 -2.95
N LYS A 139 19.80 9.26 -2.23
CA LYS A 139 19.74 9.13 -0.77
C LYS A 139 20.18 7.71 -0.35
N PRO A 140 21.06 7.55 0.66
CA PRO A 140 21.48 6.22 1.10
C PRO A 140 20.31 5.31 1.50
N LEU A 141 19.23 5.87 2.06
CA LEU A 141 18.03 5.11 2.40
C LEU A 141 17.32 4.53 1.16
N MET A 142 17.35 5.24 0.02
CA MET A 142 16.82 4.72 -1.24
C MET A 142 17.71 3.61 -1.81
N LEU A 143 19.02 3.66 -1.56
CA LEU A 143 19.93 2.57 -1.94
C LEU A 143 19.70 1.33 -1.09
N GLU A 144 19.36 1.51 0.18
CA GLU A 144 18.99 0.42 1.07
C GLU A 144 17.73 -0.31 0.59
N SER A 145 16.70 0.41 0.12
CA SER A 145 15.48 -0.23 -0.40
C SER A 145 15.73 -1.08 -1.66
N MET A 146 16.75 -0.73 -2.47
CA MET A 146 17.18 -1.54 -3.62
C MET A 146 17.76 -2.90 -3.22
N LEU A 147 18.09 -3.09 -1.94
CA LEU A 147 18.55 -4.38 -1.41
C LEU A 147 17.39 -5.34 -1.13
N TYR A 148 16.18 -4.83 -0.87
CA TYR A 148 15.03 -5.63 -0.45
C TYR A 148 14.67 -6.77 -1.42
N PRO A 149 14.68 -6.57 -2.76
CA PRO A 149 14.49 -7.67 -3.71
C PRO A 149 15.39 -8.89 -3.46
N LYS A 150 16.62 -8.71 -2.95
CA LYS A 150 17.54 -9.82 -2.65
C LYS A 150 17.25 -10.52 -1.33
N LEU A 151 16.44 -9.92 -0.47
CA LEU A 151 15.97 -10.56 0.77
C LEU A 151 14.88 -11.60 0.47
N MET A 152 14.22 -11.52 -0.69
CA MET A 152 13.19 -12.47 -1.13
C MET A 152 13.71 -13.47 -2.16
N GLN A 153 13.01 -14.60 -2.26
CA GLN A 153 13.29 -15.68 -3.22
C GLN A 153 12.13 -15.85 -4.21
N CYS A 154 11.74 -14.75 -4.86
CA CYS A 154 10.62 -14.74 -5.80
C CYS A 154 11.08 -14.40 -7.21
N LYS A 155 10.36 -14.94 -8.20
CA LYS A 155 10.56 -14.63 -9.61
C LYS A 155 10.04 -13.24 -9.96
N THR A 156 8.91 -12.85 -9.36
CA THR A 156 8.24 -11.57 -9.61
C THR A 156 7.90 -10.90 -8.29
N LEU A 157 8.25 -9.63 -8.18
CA LEU A 157 7.90 -8.78 -7.04
C LEU A 157 6.69 -7.92 -7.37
N SER A 158 5.90 -7.60 -6.36
CA SER A 158 4.78 -6.66 -6.45
C SER A 158 4.43 -6.15 -5.04
N GLY A 159 3.70 -5.05 -4.98
CA GLY A 159 3.14 -4.51 -3.75
C GLY A 159 1.68 -4.89 -3.58
N VAL A 160 1.22 -5.01 -2.34
CA VAL A 160 -0.19 -5.27 -2.02
C VAL A 160 -1.09 -4.15 -2.57
N GLU A 161 -0.58 -2.92 -2.55
CA GLU A 161 -1.19 -1.70 -3.06
C GLU A 161 -1.48 -1.82 -4.57
N GLU A 162 -0.56 -2.38 -5.36
CA GLU A 162 -0.76 -2.61 -6.80
C GLU A 162 -1.95 -3.53 -7.06
N GLY A 163 -2.09 -4.59 -6.25
CA GLY A 163 -3.22 -5.50 -6.33
C GLY A 163 -4.54 -4.80 -5.98
N LEU A 164 -4.55 -3.94 -4.95
CA LEU A 164 -5.72 -3.16 -4.55
C LEU A 164 -6.12 -2.14 -5.61
N MET A 165 -5.15 -1.47 -6.24
CA MET A 165 -5.38 -0.55 -7.36
C MET A 165 -5.98 -1.29 -8.56
N LYS A 166 -5.46 -2.49 -8.89
CA LYS A 166 -6.01 -3.31 -9.96
C LYS A 166 -7.47 -3.69 -9.69
N LEU A 167 -7.78 -4.18 -8.48
CA LEU A 167 -9.16 -4.51 -8.10
C LEU A 167 -10.07 -3.27 -8.12
N SER A 168 -9.56 -2.12 -7.68
CA SER A 168 -10.31 -0.86 -7.69
C SER A 168 -10.64 -0.40 -9.11
N LYS A 169 -9.68 -0.53 -10.02
CA LYS A 169 -9.87 -0.23 -11.44
C LYS A 169 -10.91 -1.15 -12.10
N GLU A 170 -10.87 -2.45 -11.82
CA GLU A 170 -11.89 -3.41 -12.28
C GLU A 170 -13.30 -3.05 -11.77
N GLN A 171 -13.39 -2.38 -10.63
CA GLN A 171 -14.64 -1.93 -10.01
C GLN A 171 -14.99 -0.47 -10.31
N ASN A 172 -14.25 0.21 -11.19
CA ASN A 172 -14.36 1.65 -11.48
C ASN A 172 -14.38 2.53 -10.22
N LYS A 173 -13.56 2.18 -9.22
CA LYS A 173 -13.40 2.94 -7.98
C LYS A 173 -12.30 3.96 -8.14
N GLU A 174 -12.58 5.15 -7.61
CA GLU A 174 -11.59 6.20 -7.46
C GLU A 174 -10.56 5.81 -6.40
N VAL A 175 -9.29 6.07 -6.70
CA VAL A 175 -8.15 5.90 -5.80
C VAL A 175 -7.64 7.28 -5.43
N GLU A 176 -7.50 7.54 -4.14
CA GLU A 176 -6.93 8.78 -3.61
C GLU A 176 -5.75 8.49 -2.68
N GLY A 177 -4.95 9.51 -2.39
CA GLY A 177 -3.83 9.45 -1.45
C GLY A 177 -4.10 10.28 -0.20
N PHE A 178 -3.64 9.81 0.96
CA PHE A 178 -3.64 10.62 2.18
C PHE A 178 -2.53 11.67 2.19
N GLU A 179 -1.41 11.38 1.54
CA GLU A 179 -0.18 12.16 1.63
C GLU A 179 0.19 12.77 0.28
N THR A 180 0.95 13.86 0.35
CA THR A 180 1.58 14.46 -0.82
C THR A 180 2.97 13.88 -1.00
N ILE A 181 3.46 13.86 -2.24
CA ILE A 181 4.83 13.41 -2.49
C ILE A 181 5.86 14.27 -1.75
N GLN A 182 5.59 15.57 -1.58
CA GLN A 182 6.46 16.48 -0.83
C GLN A 182 6.55 16.09 0.64
N PHE A 183 5.44 15.66 1.24
CA PHE A 183 5.42 15.17 2.62
C PHE A 183 6.30 13.92 2.76
N GLN A 184 6.10 12.93 1.88
CA GLN A 184 6.92 11.71 1.86
C GLN A 184 8.42 12.01 1.71
N CYS A 185 8.77 12.96 0.83
CA CYS A 185 10.17 13.39 0.69
C CYS A 185 10.72 14.04 1.95
N ALA A 186 9.93 14.89 2.60
CA ALA A 186 10.32 15.55 3.84
C ALA A 186 10.52 14.53 4.97
N VAL A 187 9.73 13.45 5.03
CA VAL A 187 9.93 12.37 5.99
C VAL A 187 11.29 11.71 5.77
N PHE A 188 11.66 11.35 4.54
CA PHE A 188 12.99 10.79 4.26
C PHE A 188 14.13 11.79 4.50
N ASP A 189 13.94 13.06 4.17
CA ASP A 189 14.92 14.12 4.38
C ASP A 189 15.06 14.53 5.85
N SER A 190 14.10 14.17 6.71
CA SER A 190 14.19 14.39 8.16
C SER A 190 15.27 13.52 8.82
N VAL A 191 15.62 12.39 8.19
CA VAL A 191 16.71 11.51 8.65
C VAL A 191 18.03 12.01 8.07
N PRO A 192 19.02 12.39 8.89
CA PRO A 192 20.31 12.89 8.38
C PRO A 192 20.98 11.90 7.43
N TYR A 193 21.52 12.36 6.30
CA TYR A 193 22.14 11.50 5.29
C TYR A 193 23.29 10.64 5.84
N GLU A 194 24.05 11.14 6.83
CA GLU A 194 25.07 10.33 7.52
C GLU A 194 24.46 9.16 8.30
N THR A 195 23.28 9.36 8.90
CA THR A 195 22.55 8.27 9.58
C THR A 195 22.03 7.25 8.57
N GLN A 196 21.49 7.71 7.45
CA GLN A 196 21.08 6.84 6.35
C GLN A 196 22.27 6.04 5.79
N ALA A 197 23.43 6.68 5.62
CA ALA A 197 24.65 6.06 5.10
C ALA A 197 25.17 4.95 6.02
N LYS A 198 25.21 5.20 7.32
CA LYS A 198 25.52 4.17 8.33
C LYS A 198 24.51 3.03 8.33
N GLY A 199 23.22 3.34 8.11
CA GLY A 199 22.15 2.35 7.94
C GLY A 199 22.44 1.37 6.80
N LEU A 200 22.78 1.90 5.61
CA LEU A 200 23.11 1.08 4.45
C LEU A 200 24.29 0.12 4.73
N LEU A 201 25.37 0.62 5.34
CA LEU A 201 26.52 -0.22 5.69
C LEU A 201 26.14 -1.32 6.68
N ARG A 202 25.39 -0.99 7.73
CA ARG A 202 24.89 -1.96 8.72
C ARG A 202 24.03 -3.04 8.06
N THR A 203 23.21 -2.66 7.09
CA THR A 203 22.39 -3.62 6.33
C THR A 203 23.25 -4.54 5.47
N LEU A 204 24.32 -4.05 4.86
CA LEU A 204 25.31 -4.89 4.16
C LEU A 204 26.09 -5.81 5.11
N ASP A 205 26.43 -5.35 6.31
CA ASP A 205 27.11 -6.15 7.34
C ASP A 205 26.24 -7.31 7.84
N SER A 206 24.93 -7.07 7.94
CA SER A 206 23.99 -7.96 8.63
C SER A 206 22.93 -8.55 7.68
N ILE A 207 23.23 -8.63 6.37
CA ILE A 207 22.22 -8.95 5.35
C ILE A 207 21.51 -10.29 5.58
N ALA A 208 22.23 -11.29 6.11
CA ALA A 208 21.66 -12.58 6.44
C ALA A 208 20.65 -12.49 7.61
N SER A 209 20.95 -11.66 8.61
CA SER A 209 20.04 -11.39 9.73
C SER A 209 18.80 -10.62 9.26
N TYR A 210 19.00 -9.57 8.45
CA TYR A 210 17.90 -8.82 7.84
C TYR A 210 17.02 -9.70 6.96
N LYS A 211 17.60 -10.61 6.19
CA LYS A 211 16.84 -11.59 5.40
C LYS A 211 15.94 -12.46 6.28
N LYS A 212 16.46 -12.95 7.42
CA LYS A 212 15.67 -13.75 8.37
C LYS A 212 14.52 -12.94 8.97
N ALA A 213 14.81 -11.74 9.48
CA ALA A 213 13.80 -10.86 10.07
C ALA A 213 12.72 -10.45 9.05
N PHE A 214 13.12 -10.13 7.81
CA PHE A 214 12.19 -9.80 6.73
C PHE A 214 11.28 -10.99 6.38
N GLN A 215 11.84 -12.21 6.32
CA GLN A 215 11.04 -13.42 6.05
C GLN A 215 10.05 -13.72 7.18
N GLU A 216 10.44 -13.49 8.43
CA GLU A 216 9.57 -13.61 9.60
C GLU A 216 8.40 -12.62 9.52
N MET A 217 8.70 -11.35 9.27
CA MET A 217 7.70 -10.31 9.09
C MET A 217 6.72 -10.62 7.94
N LEU A 218 7.22 -11.11 6.80
CA LEU A 218 6.38 -11.57 5.69
C LEU A 218 5.47 -12.74 6.11
N ASN A 219 5.99 -13.69 6.89
CA ASN A 219 5.19 -14.83 7.35
C ASN A 219 4.10 -14.40 8.33
N LEU A 220 4.41 -13.48 9.24
CA LEU A 220 3.43 -12.90 10.17
C LEU A 220 2.36 -12.12 9.42
N TYR A 221 2.73 -11.29 8.44
CA TYR A 221 1.78 -10.58 7.59
C TYR A 221 0.86 -11.54 6.82
N LYS A 222 1.43 -12.58 6.16
CA LYS A 222 0.66 -13.58 5.40
C LYS A 222 -0.29 -14.40 6.28
N SER A 223 0.15 -14.72 7.49
CA SER A 223 -0.68 -15.42 8.49
C SER A 223 -1.60 -14.48 9.29
N GLN A 224 -1.53 -13.18 9.01
CA GLN A 224 -2.29 -12.10 9.64
C GLN A 224 -2.00 -11.91 11.13
N GLN A 225 -0.88 -12.43 11.64
CA GLN A 225 -0.50 -12.43 13.06
C GLN A 225 0.31 -11.18 13.44
N LEU A 226 -0.20 -10.00 13.12
CA LEU A 226 0.54 -8.74 13.33
C LEU A 226 0.84 -8.45 14.80
N GLY A 227 0.07 -9.00 15.75
CA GLY A 227 0.33 -8.86 17.18
C GLY A 227 1.59 -9.57 17.68
N LEU A 228 2.29 -10.32 16.83
CA LEU A 228 3.58 -10.96 17.13
C LEU A 228 4.78 -10.18 16.55
N LEU A 229 4.54 -9.01 15.95
CA LEU A 229 5.60 -8.08 15.55
C LEU A 229 6.01 -7.26 16.78
N ASP A 230 7.11 -7.63 17.41
CA ASP A 230 7.77 -6.88 18.50
C ASP A 230 8.82 -5.89 17.95
#